data_AF-A0AAU0S727-F1
#
_entry.id   AF-A0AAU0S727-F1
#
_cell.length_a   1.000
_cell.length_b   1.000
_cell.length_c   1.000
_cell.angle_alpha   90.00
_cell.angle_beta   90.00
_cell.angle_gamma   90.00
#
_symmetry.space_group_name_H-M   'P 1'
#
loop_
_entity.id
_entity.type
_entity.pdbx_description
1 polymer ?
#
loop_
_entity_poly.entity_id
_entity_poly.type
_entity_poly.pdbx_seq_one_letter_code
_entity_poly.pdbx_strand_id
1 'polypeptide(L)' 'MKTIMDQQFWMNHAAELEREAISASAYARREGISVAAIYYWQRKSKKLAAGPSKPCSSFV' A
#
# COMPACT_ATOMS: atom_id res chain seq x y z
N MET A 1 -12.67 -13.79 -15.40
CA MET A 1 -11.23 -13.78 -15.03
C MET A 1 -11.04 -12.81 -13.88
N LYS A 2 -10.71 -13.28 -12.68
CA LYS A 2 -10.37 -12.44 -11.54
C LYS A 2 -8.87 -12.19 -11.63
N THR A 3 -8.47 -10.97 -11.95
CA THR A 3 -7.06 -10.57 -12.04
C THR A 3 -6.48 -10.64 -10.64
N ILE A 4 -5.84 -11.75 -10.29
CA ILE A 4 -5.10 -11.90 -9.05
C ILE A 4 -3.80 -11.14 -9.28
N MET A 5 -3.83 -9.82 -9.07
CA MET A 5 -2.60 -9.06 -8.95
C MET A 5 -1.88 -9.62 -7.72
N ASP A 6 -0.82 -10.39 -7.97
CA ASP A 6 -0.12 -11.17 -6.96
C ASP A 6 0.36 -10.26 -5.82
N GLN A 7 0.36 -10.78 -4.59
CA GLN A 7 0.82 -9.99 -3.44
C GLN A 7 2.25 -9.48 -3.65
N GLN A 8 3.10 -10.23 -4.34
CA GLN A 8 4.47 -9.82 -4.67
C GLN A 8 4.50 -8.60 -5.60
N PHE A 9 3.57 -8.49 -6.55
CA PHE A 9 3.47 -7.36 -7.47
C PHE A 9 3.29 -6.04 -6.69
N TRP A 10 2.33 -6.03 -5.76
CA TRP A 10 2.04 -4.86 -4.93
C TRP A 10 3.11 -4.57 -3.90
N MET A 11 3.79 -5.59 -3.37
CA MET A 11 4.93 -5.38 -2.46
C MET A 11 6.11 -4.75 -3.17
N ASN A 12 6.42 -5.16 -4.40
CA ASN A 12 7.48 -4.53 -5.19
C ASN A 12 7.16 -3.07 -5.51
N HIS A 13 5.93 -2.80 -5.93
CA HIS A 13 5.48 -1.43 -6.23
C HIS A 13 5.43 -0.54 -4.98
N ALA A 14 5.04 -1.09 -3.82
CA ALA A 14 5.07 -0.34 -2.57
C ALA A 14 6.51 0.00 -2.14
N ALA A 15 7.47 -0.90 -2.35
CA ALA A 15 8.88 -0.64 -2.05
C ALA A 15 9.49 0.39 -3.01
N GLU A 16 9.14 0.34 -4.30
CA GLU A 16 9.52 1.37 -5.28
C GLU A 16 8.91 2.73 -4.94
N LEU A 17 7.64 2.77 -4.55
CA LEU A 17 6.97 3.98 -4.10
C LEU A 17 7.65 4.62 -2.87
N GLU A 18 8.04 3.80 -1.89
CA GLU A 18 8.80 4.26 -0.72
C GLU A 18 10.19 4.78 -1.12
N ARG A 19 10.86 4.11 -2.07
CA ARG A 19 12.19 4.51 -2.56
C ARG A 19 12.17 5.78 -3.40
N GLU A 20 11.16 5.95 -4.24
CA GLU A 20 11.00 7.13 -5.07
C GLU A 20 10.49 8.34 -4.26
N ALA A 21 9.96 8.12 -3.06
CA ALA A 21 9.41 9.16 -2.17
C ALA A 21 8.38 10.08 -2.85
N ILE A 22 7.68 9.58 -3.88
CA ILE A 22 6.63 10.31 -4.57
C ILE A 22 5.25 10.03 -3.98
N SER A 23 4.31 10.94 -4.25
CA SER A 23 2.93 10.77 -3.79
C SER A 23 2.28 9.56 -4.47
N ALA A 24 1.45 8.83 -3.71
CA ALA A 24 0.70 7.67 -4.21
C ALA A 24 -0.14 8.03 -5.46
N SER A 25 -0.63 9.26 -5.56
CA SER A 25 -1.37 9.74 -6.73
C SER A 25 -0.49 9.95 -7.96
N ALA A 26 0.76 10.44 -7.78
CA ALA A 26 1.71 10.59 -8.88
C ALA A 26 2.19 9.23 -9.40
N TYR A 27 2.48 8.29 -8.50
CA TYR A 27 2.88 6.93 -8.87
C TYR A 27 1.76 6.18 -9.59
N ALA A 28 0.52 6.29 -9.08
CA ALA A 28 -0.66 5.73 -9.73
C ALA A 28 -0.87 6.24 -11.16
N ARG A 29 -0.60 7.53 -11.40
CA ARG A 29 -0.67 8.13 -12.75
C ARG A 29 0.44 7.66 -13.67
N ARG A 30 1.66 7.43 -13.15
CA ARG A 30 2.81 6.93 -13.92
C ARG A 30 2.61 5.48 -14.35
N GLU A 31 2.21 4.63 -13.42
CA GLU A 31 2.07 3.18 -13.62
C GLU A 31 0.67 2.76 -14.12
N GLY A 32 -0.27 3.70 -14.24
CA GLY A 32 -1.64 3.43 -14.70
C GLY A 32 -2.48 2.58 -13.75
N ILE A 33 -2.13 2.55 -12.47
CA ILE A 33 -2.80 1.76 -11.43
C ILE A 33 -3.74 2.62 -10.57
N SER A 34 -4.70 1.96 -9.91
CA SER A 34 -5.68 2.67 -9.09
C SER A 34 -5.04 3.25 -7.82
N VAL A 35 -5.25 4.55 -7.60
CA VAL A 35 -4.83 5.26 -6.36
C VAL A 35 -5.41 4.57 -5.12
N ALA A 36 -6.65 4.07 -5.20
CA ALA A 36 -7.29 3.37 -4.10
C ALA A 36 -6.57 2.05 -3.76
N ALA A 37 -6.06 1.34 -4.77
CA ALA A 37 -5.28 0.12 -4.58
C ALA A 37 -3.95 0.43 -3.88
N ILE A 38 -3.26 1.52 -4.25
CA ILE A 38 -2.02 1.94 -3.57
C ILE A 38 -2.28 2.25 -2.10
N TYR A 39 -3.32 3.03 -1.78
CA TYR A 39 -3.66 3.32 -0.38
C TYR A 39 -4.04 2.08 0.42
N TYR A 40 -4.71 1.12 -0.23
CA TYR A 40 -5.04 -0.16 0.40
C TYR A 40 -3.76 -0.93 0.74
N TRP A 41 -2.83 -1.03 -0.21
CA TRP A 41 -1.57 -1.75 -0.04
C TRP A 41 -0.59 -1.06 0.90
N GLN A 42 -0.53 0.28 0.93
CA GLN A 42 0.21 1.03 1.96
C GLN A 42 -0.33 0.77 3.36
N ARG A 43 -1.66 0.74 3.52
CA ARG A 43 -2.27 0.39 4.82
C ARG A 43 -1.99 -1.06 5.18
N LYS A 44 -2.02 -1.97 4.21
CA LYS A 44 -1.74 -3.38 4.42
C LYS A 44 -0.26 -3.64 4.72
N SER A 45 0.67 -2.98 4.03
CA SER A 45 2.11 -3.08 4.29
C SER A 45 2.45 -2.53 5.67
N LYS A 46 1.87 -1.39 6.07
CA LYS A 46 2.01 -0.87 7.44
C LYS A 46 1.49 -1.85 8.48
N LYS A 47 0.37 -2.54 8.24
CA LYS A 47 -0.15 -3.60 9.12
C LYS A 47 0.68 -4.88 9.14
N LEU A 48 1.41 -5.17 8.07
CA LEU A 48 2.32 -6.32 7.99
C LEU A 48 3.66 -6.02 8.67
N ALA A 49 4.16 -4.80 8.51
CA ALA A 49 5.40 -4.32 9.12
C ALA A 49 5.22 -4.02 10.63
N ALA A 50 4.11 -3.40 11.00
CA ALA A 50 3.67 -3.31 12.38
C ALA A 50 2.91 -4.59 12.74
N GLY A 51 3.61 -5.64 13.15
CA GLY A 51 2.98 -6.78 13.83
C GLY A 51 1.99 -6.29 14.89
N PRO A 52 0.90 -7.03 15.17
CA PRO A 52 -0.41 -6.52 15.59
C PRO A 52 -0.34 -5.41 16.64
N SER A 53 -0.13 -4.17 16.19
CA SER A 53 -0.20 -3.02 17.06
C SER A 53 -1.68 -2.74 17.20
N LYS A 54 -2.27 -3.37 18.23
CA LYS A 54 -3.58 -2.99 18.76
C LYS A 54 -3.67 -1.47 18.73
N PRO A 55 -4.65 -0.86 18.05
CA PRO A 55 -4.97 0.52 18.36
C PRO A 55 -5.52 0.48 19.79
N CYS A 56 -4.64 0.67 20.76
CA CYS A 56 -5.04 1.10 22.09
C CYS A 56 -5.44 2.57 21.91
N SER A 57 -6.67 2.77 21.44
CA SER A 57 -7.30 4.08 21.48
C SER A 57 -8.56 3.91 22.30
N SER A 58 -8.36 3.97 23.61
CA SER A 58 -9.40 4.33 24.57
C SER A 58 -10.03 5.63 24.07
N PHE A 59 -11.29 5.58 23.66
CA PHE A 59 -12.08 6.78 23.47
C PHE A 59 -12.68 7.11 24.85
N VAL A 60 -12.27 8.25 25.39
CA VAL A 60 -12.79 8.89 26.62
C VAL A 60 -14.22 9.34 26.40
#